data_AF-A0A0P7YWM5-F1
#
_entry.id   AF-A0A0P7YWM5-F1
#
_cell.length_a   1.000
_cell.length_b   1.000
_cell.length_c   1.000
_cell.angle_alpha   90.00
_cell.angle_beta   90.00
_cell.angle_gamma   90.00
#
_symmetry.space_group_name_H-M   'P 1'
#
loop_
_entity.id
_entity.type
_entity.pdbx_description
1 polymer ?
#
loop_
_entity_poly.entity_id
_entity_poly.type
_entity_poly.pdbx_seq_one_letter_code
_entity_poly.pdbx_strand_id
1 'polypeptide(L)'
;MTLYGLVSSFYNQKAAVHAALRDNIDTRTALEELRVLVSQSNAYIAGRKNAKLAPNRMLLQSIALYLTDLLKTFGAIEGAEPIGFPVGTNGQNVDLESTVMPYLKVLSDFREGVRKIAREQKVTEVLSLCDMVRDETLPELGVRLEDHEGLPTVVKLVDRETLLKEKEEKKKMAKLAKMKIPPSEIFRSETDKYSTFDETGFPTHDADGKEISKGQTKKLRKLYEAQEKLYKEYLDSMQNGS
;
A
#
# COMPACT_ATOMS: atom_id res chain seq x y z
N MET A 1 23.08 -0.61 -4.68
CA MET A 1 23.67 0.61 -4.08
C MET A 1 24.53 0.22 -2.88
N THR A 2 25.81 0.60 -2.85
CA THR A 2 26.72 0.34 -1.70
C THR A 2 26.71 1.51 -0.73
N LEU A 3 27.30 1.34 0.47
CA LEU A 3 27.47 2.44 1.43
C LEU A 3 28.24 3.60 0.80
N TYR A 4 29.39 3.32 0.17
CA TYR A 4 30.19 4.34 -0.51
C TYR A 4 29.42 5.03 -1.64
N GLY A 5 28.63 4.25 -2.40
CA GLY A 5 27.76 4.78 -3.44
C GLY A 5 26.72 5.77 -2.89
N LEU A 6 26.08 5.45 -1.75
CA LEU A 6 25.11 6.33 -1.11
C LEU A 6 25.77 7.60 -0.53
N VAL A 7 26.96 7.48 0.07
CA VAL A 7 27.70 8.65 0.56
C VAL A 7 28.03 9.60 -0.58
N SER A 8 28.58 9.09 -1.68
CA SER A 8 28.92 9.92 -2.85
C SER A 8 27.68 10.57 -3.46
N SER A 9 26.59 9.81 -3.58
CA SER A 9 25.29 10.32 -4.01
C SER A 9 24.84 11.49 -3.11
N PHE A 10 24.84 11.30 -1.79
CA PHE A 10 24.39 12.34 -0.87
C PHE A 10 25.14 13.67 -1.06
N TYR A 11 26.46 13.65 -1.22
CA TYR A 11 27.24 14.87 -1.49
C TYR A 11 26.95 15.46 -2.87
N ASN A 12 26.82 14.63 -3.90
CA ASN A 12 26.51 15.09 -5.27
C ASN A 12 25.12 15.74 -5.34
N GLN A 13 24.08 15.08 -4.82
CA GLN A 13 22.72 15.62 -4.74
C GLN A 13 22.69 16.92 -3.93
N LYS A 14 23.41 17.00 -2.80
CA LYS A 14 23.48 18.23 -2.00
C LYS A 14 24.11 19.40 -2.77
N ALA A 15 25.14 19.14 -3.57
CA ALA A 15 25.76 20.13 -4.43
C ALA A 15 24.82 20.57 -5.57
N ALA A 16 24.12 19.62 -6.19
CA ALA A 16 23.15 19.89 -7.26
C ALA A 16 21.97 20.74 -6.76
N VAL A 17 21.40 20.40 -5.60
CA VAL A 17 20.34 21.20 -4.95
C VAL A 17 20.84 22.61 -4.66
N HIS A 18 22.05 22.76 -4.13
CA HIS A 18 22.62 24.08 -3.86
C HIS A 18 22.83 24.89 -5.15
N ALA A 19 23.27 24.26 -6.24
CA ALA A 19 23.39 24.91 -7.54
C ALA A 19 22.04 25.35 -8.11
N ALA A 20 21.02 24.49 -8.06
CA ALA A 20 19.66 24.81 -8.50
C ALA A 20 19.06 25.97 -7.70
N LEU A 21 19.22 25.99 -6.38
CA LEU A 21 18.71 27.09 -5.56
C LEU A 21 19.44 28.42 -5.79
N ARG A 22 20.71 28.37 -6.20
CA ARG A 22 21.46 29.57 -6.61
C ARG A 22 21.06 30.07 -7.99
N ASP A 23 20.54 29.19 -8.84
CA ASP A 23 20.03 29.55 -10.16
C ASP A 23 18.54 29.89 -10.07
N ASN A 24 18.25 31.16 -9.83
CA ASN A 24 16.88 31.69 -9.79
C ASN A 24 15.91 30.94 -8.84
N ILE A 25 16.42 30.36 -7.76
CA ILE A 25 15.64 29.58 -6.79
C ILE A 25 14.82 28.50 -7.52
N ASP A 26 15.47 27.70 -8.36
CA ASP A 26 14.83 26.59 -9.06
C ASP A 26 14.46 25.47 -8.08
N THR A 27 13.29 25.65 -7.45
CA THR A 27 12.70 24.69 -6.52
C THR A 27 12.31 23.38 -7.20
N ARG A 28 11.99 23.41 -8.50
CA ARG A 28 11.61 22.21 -9.24
C ARG A 28 12.79 21.27 -9.35
N THR A 29 13.91 21.75 -9.88
CA THR A 29 15.14 20.95 -10.01
C THR A 29 15.66 20.52 -8.63
N ALA A 30 15.58 21.40 -7.63
CA ALA A 30 15.92 21.05 -6.25
C ALA A 30 15.08 19.85 -5.76
N LEU A 31 13.75 19.88 -5.91
CA LEU A 31 12.85 18.80 -5.50
C LEU A 31 13.09 17.51 -6.30
N GLU A 32 13.41 17.60 -7.59
CA GLU A 32 13.77 16.44 -8.42
C GLU A 32 15.04 15.75 -7.87
N GLU A 33 16.07 16.51 -7.49
CA GLU A 33 17.28 15.97 -6.86
C GLU A 33 17.01 15.37 -5.47
N LEU A 34 16.15 15.99 -4.65
CA LEU A 34 15.74 15.39 -3.37
C LEU A 34 15.03 14.05 -3.59
N ARG A 35 14.17 13.94 -4.60
CA ARG A 35 13.50 12.69 -4.95
C ARG A 35 14.48 11.61 -5.41
N VAL A 36 15.53 11.97 -6.15
CA VAL A 36 16.62 11.05 -6.52
C VAL A 36 17.34 10.53 -5.26
N LEU A 37 17.67 11.42 -4.32
CA LEU A 37 18.32 11.05 -3.06
C LEU A 37 17.46 10.08 -2.23
N VAL A 38 16.14 10.31 -2.14
CA VAL A 38 15.19 9.41 -1.48
C VAL A 38 15.18 8.04 -2.16
N SER A 39 15.12 8.02 -3.49
CA SER A 39 15.10 6.77 -4.28
C SER A 39 16.38 5.95 -4.07
N GLN A 40 17.54 6.60 -4.06
CA GLN A 40 18.84 5.97 -3.82
C GLN A 40 18.98 5.46 -2.38
N SER A 41 18.45 6.21 -1.41
CA SER A 41 18.40 5.80 0.00
C SER A 41 17.53 4.55 0.19
N ASN A 42 16.35 4.51 -0.44
CA ASN A 42 15.47 3.34 -0.44
C ASN A 42 16.13 2.11 -1.08
N ALA A 43 16.80 2.29 -2.22
CA ALA A 43 17.54 1.22 -2.88
C ALA A 43 18.69 0.68 -2.02
N TYR A 44 19.37 1.56 -1.26
CA TYR A 44 20.37 1.15 -0.28
C TYR A 44 19.75 0.35 0.88
N ILE A 45 18.67 0.83 1.48
CA ILE A 45 17.96 0.14 2.57
C ILE A 45 17.50 -1.25 2.11
N ALA A 46 16.86 -1.33 0.94
CA ALA A 46 16.43 -2.59 0.34
C ALA A 46 17.61 -3.55 0.09
N GLY A 47 18.71 -3.04 -0.46
CA GLY A 47 19.92 -3.83 -0.69
C GLY A 47 20.53 -4.39 0.61
N ARG A 48 20.56 -3.60 1.68
CA ARG A 48 21.04 -4.04 3.00
C ARG A 48 20.11 -5.08 3.62
N LYS A 49 18.79 -4.86 3.52
CA LYS A 49 17.74 -5.79 3.96
C LYS A 49 17.86 -7.15 3.27
N ASN A 50 18.03 -7.17 1.95
CA ASN A 50 18.21 -8.40 1.17
C ASN A 50 19.49 -9.16 1.56
N ALA A 51 20.55 -8.42 1.90
CA ALA A 51 21.79 -8.99 2.42
C ALA A 51 21.73 -9.40 3.91
N LYS A 52 20.60 -9.20 4.59
CA LYS A 52 20.44 -9.38 6.05
C LYS A 52 21.46 -8.58 6.88
N LEU A 53 21.88 -7.41 6.37
CA LEU A 53 22.82 -6.53 7.03
C LEU A 53 22.11 -5.27 7.55
N ALA A 54 22.55 -4.77 8.70
CA ALA A 54 22.07 -3.49 9.20
C ALA A 54 22.54 -2.34 8.28
N PRO A 55 21.66 -1.38 7.94
CA PRO A 55 22.07 -0.17 7.25
C PRO A 55 22.86 0.77 8.17
N ASN A 56 23.72 1.60 7.60
CA ASN A 56 24.41 2.67 8.33
C ASN A 56 23.38 3.72 8.80
N ARG A 57 23.06 3.71 10.09
CA ARG A 57 22.08 4.60 10.71
C ARG A 57 22.50 6.07 10.64
N MET A 58 23.78 6.38 10.86
CA MET A 58 24.26 7.76 10.90
C MET A 58 24.08 8.45 9.55
N LEU A 59 24.46 7.77 8.46
CA LEU A 59 24.29 8.31 7.10
C LEU A 59 22.82 8.55 6.77
N LEU A 60 21.94 7.58 7.05
CA LEU A 60 20.52 7.72 6.80
C LEU A 60 19.90 8.85 7.64
N GLN A 61 20.36 9.02 8.88
CA GLN A 61 19.95 10.12 9.74
C GLN A 61 20.38 11.48 9.18
N SER A 62 21.63 11.61 8.71
CA SER A 62 22.10 12.85 8.09
C SER A 62 21.32 13.20 6.81
N ILE A 63 20.99 12.21 6.00
CA ILE A 63 20.14 12.39 4.80
C ILE A 63 18.74 12.83 5.22
N ALA A 64 18.12 12.17 6.20
CA ALA A 64 16.78 12.50 6.67
C ALA A 64 16.69 13.91 7.26
N LEU A 65 17.69 14.33 8.04
CA LEU A 65 17.79 15.70 8.57
C LEU A 65 17.87 16.72 7.43
N TYR A 66 18.73 16.48 6.44
CA TYR A 66 18.87 17.38 5.28
C TYR A 66 17.57 17.51 4.48
N LEU A 67 16.89 16.38 4.20
CA LEU A 67 15.61 16.39 3.50
C LEU A 67 14.54 17.15 4.29
N THR A 68 14.45 16.91 5.60
CA THR A 68 13.45 17.55 6.47
C THR A 68 13.71 19.05 6.56
N ASP A 69 14.95 19.49 6.71
CA ASP A 69 15.34 20.90 6.78
C ASP A 69 15.00 21.67 5.49
N LEU A 70 15.22 21.05 4.32
CA LEU A 70 14.80 21.65 3.05
C LEU A 70 13.28 21.74 2.89
N LEU A 71 12.55 20.70 3.30
CA LEU A 71 11.09 20.74 3.27
C LEU A 71 10.52 21.78 4.24
N LYS A 72 11.15 21.99 5.40
CA LYS A 72 10.84 23.12 6.30
C LYS A 72 11.13 24.47 5.64
N THR A 73 12.28 24.60 4.98
CA THR A 73 12.67 25.82 4.26
C THR A 73 11.68 26.16 3.14
N PHE A 74 11.16 25.16 2.43
CA PHE A 74 10.12 25.33 1.42
C PHE A 74 8.70 25.51 1.99
N GLY A 75 8.53 25.46 3.32
CA GLY A 75 7.23 25.62 3.97
C GLY A 75 6.29 24.41 3.86
N ALA A 76 6.82 23.23 3.51
CA ALA A 76 6.03 22.00 3.38
C ALA A 76 5.84 21.26 4.72
N ILE A 77 6.63 21.59 5.76
CA ILE A 77 6.56 20.98 7.08
C ILE A 77 6.44 22.08 8.13
N GLU A 78 5.31 22.11 8.82
CA GLU A 78 5.03 23.01 9.94
C GLU A 78 5.23 22.24 11.25
N GLY A 79 6.45 22.23 11.79
CA GLY A 79 6.75 21.47 13.00
C GLY A 79 8.17 21.64 13.56
N ALA A 80 8.31 21.45 14.87
CA ALA A 80 9.59 21.49 15.56
C ALA A 80 10.42 20.19 15.40
N GLU A 81 9.77 19.11 14.96
CA GLU A 81 10.39 17.78 14.88
C GLU A 81 11.66 17.75 14.00
N PRO A 82 12.75 17.12 14.45
CA PRO A 82 14.00 17.11 13.71
C PRO A 82 13.93 16.29 12.41
N ILE A 83 13.09 15.24 12.37
CA ILE A 83 12.95 14.35 11.22
C ILE A 83 11.48 14.02 11.00
N GLY A 84 11.04 14.03 9.74
CA GLY A 84 9.73 13.53 9.34
C GLY A 84 8.64 14.59 9.32
N PHE A 85 7.40 14.13 9.19
CA PHE A 85 6.21 14.97 9.16
C PHE A 85 5.50 14.90 10.50
N PRO A 86 4.92 16.01 11.00
CA PRO A 86 4.12 15.99 12.21
C PRO A 86 2.93 15.04 12.01
N VAL A 87 2.72 14.12 12.95
CA VAL A 87 1.57 13.23 12.95
C VAL A 87 0.52 13.83 13.87
N GLY A 88 -0.52 14.46 13.31
CA GLY A 88 -1.61 15.08 14.07
C GLY A 88 -1.97 16.50 13.62
N THR A 89 -3.26 16.80 13.58
CA THR A 89 -3.84 18.03 13.02
C THR A 89 -3.74 19.27 13.93
N ASN A 90 -3.21 19.15 15.15
CA ASN A 90 -3.17 20.25 16.12
C ASN A 90 -1.79 20.30 16.77
N GLY A 91 -1.15 21.47 16.77
CA GLY A 91 0.21 21.74 17.28
C GLY A 91 0.43 21.52 18.79
N GLN A 92 -0.09 20.43 19.36
CA GLN A 92 0.30 19.92 20.66
C GLN A 92 1.49 18.99 20.49
N ASN A 93 2.60 19.45 21.04
CA ASN A 93 3.92 18.81 21.11
C ASN A 93 3.92 17.65 22.12
N VAL A 94 2.91 16.76 22.04
CA VAL A 94 2.92 15.49 22.75
C VAL A 94 3.46 14.48 21.75
N ASP A 95 4.58 13.86 22.08
CA ASP A 95 5.16 12.74 21.33
C ASP A 95 4.22 11.52 21.45
N LEU A 96 3.10 11.61 20.72
CA LEU A 96 2.05 10.61 20.65
C LEU A 96 2.67 9.28 20.19
N GLU A 97 3.62 9.34 19.26
CA GLU A 97 4.35 8.19 18.76
C GLU A 97 5.04 7.43 19.89
N SER A 98 5.89 8.08 20.70
CA SER A 98 6.56 7.40 21.83
C SER A 98 5.57 6.78 22.83
N THR A 99 4.40 7.41 22.99
CA THR A 99 3.37 6.94 23.92
C THR A 99 2.64 5.71 23.39
N VAL A 100 2.27 5.69 22.10
CA VAL A 100 1.45 4.61 21.51
C VAL A 100 2.28 3.45 20.97
N MET A 101 3.51 3.69 20.53
CA MET A 101 4.34 2.69 19.86
C MET A 101 4.59 1.41 20.68
N PRO A 102 4.82 1.46 22.01
CA PRO A 102 4.94 0.23 22.81
C PRO A 102 3.67 -0.64 22.75
N TYR A 103 2.49 -0.03 22.83
CA TYR A 103 1.21 -0.74 22.76
C TYR A 103 0.95 -1.32 21.37
N LEU A 104 1.22 -0.54 20.32
CA LEU A 104 1.08 -1.00 18.94
C LEU A 104 2.05 -2.12 18.63
N LYS A 105 3.26 -2.09 19.20
CA LYS A 105 4.23 -3.17 19.07
C LYS A 105 3.73 -4.47 19.71
N VAL A 106 3.21 -4.41 20.93
CA VAL A 106 2.61 -5.56 21.62
C VAL A 106 1.43 -6.12 20.83
N LEU A 107 0.54 -5.26 20.34
CA LEU A 107 -0.60 -5.66 19.52
C LEU A 107 -0.15 -6.33 18.21
N SER A 108 0.86 -5.77 17.55
CA SER A 108 1.42 -6.29 16.32
C SER A 108 2.04 -7.68 16.53
N ASP A 109 2.83 -7.86 17.59
CA ASP A 109 3.48 -9.13 17.90
C ASP A 109 2.46 -10.20 18.33
N PHE A 110 1.43 -9.81 19.10
CA PHE A 110 0.29 -10.68 19.44
C PHE A 110 -0.45 -11.15 18.18
N ARG A 111 -0.81 -10.22 17.28
CA ARG A 111 -1.49 -10.54 16.02
C ARG A 111 -0.68 -11.52 15.17
N GLU A 112 0.63 -11.32 15.06
CA GLU A 112 1.49 -12.23 14.29
C GLU A 112 1.54 -13.64 14.90
N GLY A 113 1.61 -13.74 16.24
CA GLY A 113 1.49 -15.02 16.94
C GLY A 113 0.17 -15.75 16.65
N VAL A 114 -0.95 -15.02 16.74
CA VAL A 114 -2.29 -15.55 16.42
C VAL A 114 -2.37 -15.98 14.96
N ARG A 115 -1.85 -15.16 14.04
CA ARG A 115 -1.86 -15.44 12.59
C ARG A 115 -1.07 -16.71 12.25
N LYS A 116 0.08 -16.92 12.89
CA LYS A 116 0.90 -18.12 12.71
C LYS A 116 0.11 -19.38 13.11
N ILE A 117 -0.47 -19.38 14.31
CA ILE A 117 -1.29 -20.51 14.80
C ILE A 117 -2.49 -20.75 13.89
N ALA A 118 -3.19 -19.69 13.49
CA ALA A 118 -4.37 -19.79 12.63
C ALA A 118 -4.03 -20.35 11.23
N ARG A 119 -2.85 -20.04 10.67
CA ARG A 119 -2.37 -20.64 9.41
C ARG A 119 -2.06 -22.12 9.57
N GLU A 120 -1.38 -22.52 10.63
CA GLU A 120 -1.04 -23.91 10.92
C GLU A 120 -2.31 -24.76 11.12
N GLN A 121 -3.29 -24.21 11.83
CA GLN A 121 -4.58 -24.87 12.11
C GLN A 121 -5.64 -24.65 11.02
N LYS A 122 -5.33 -23.87 9.98
CA LYS A 122 -6.24 -23.50 8.88
C LYS A 122 -7.57 -22.87 9.35
N VAL A 123 -7.54 -22.11 10.43
CA VAL A 123 -8.72 -21.41 10.99
C VAL A 123 -8.91 -20.09 10.25
N THR A 124 -9.79 -20.08 9.25
CA THR A 124 -9.99 -18.94 8.35
C THR A 124 -10.69 -17.76 9.02
N GLU A 125 -11.55 -18.02 10.01
CA GLU A 125 -12.29 -17.00 10.75
C GLU A 125 -11.37 -16.15 11.63
N VAL A 126 -10.35 -16.76 12.23
CA VAL A 126 -9.35 -16.01 13.02
C VAL A 126 -8.48 -15.16 12.11
N LEU A 127 -8.12 -15.68 10.92
CA LEU A 127 -7.40 -14.89 9.93
C LEU A 127 -8.21 -13.68 9.45
N SER A 128 -9.51 -13.84 9.22
CA SER A 128 -10.37 -12.73 8.81
C SER A 128 -10.52 -11.67 9.89
N LEU A 129 -10.56 -12.05 11.17
CA LEU A 129 -10.52 -11.10 12.30
C LEU A 129 -9.20 -10.32 12.34
N CYS A 130 -8.06 -11.01 12.14
CA CYS A 130 -6.74 -10.36 12.07
C CYS A 130 -6.62 -9.40 10.89
N ASP A 131 -7.23 -9.72 9.75
CA ASP A 131 -7.25 -8.86 8.56
C ASP A 131 -8.20 -7.66 8.76
N MET A 132 -9.34 -7.84 9.42
CA MET A 132 -10.25 -6.74 9.78
C MET A 132 -9.57 -5.69 10.67
N VAL A 133 -8.83 -6.13 11.71
CA VAL A 133 -8.07 -5.20 12.56
C VAL A 133 -7.00 -4.47 11.73
N ARG A 134 -6.30 -5.18 10.84
CA ARG A 134 -5.22 -4.60 10.02
C ARG A 134 -5.73 -3.59 8.99
N ASP A 135 -6.78 -3.95 8.25
CA ASP A 135 -7.19 -3.27 7.02
C ASP A 135 -8.37 -2.31 7.23
N GLU A 136 -9.18 -2.51 8.27
CA GLU A 136 -10.37 -1.69 8.51
C GLU A 136 -10.25 -0.86 9.79
N THR A 137 -9.93 -1.46 10.94
CA THR A 137 -9.97 -0.78 12.24
C THR A 137 -8.75 0.11 12.51
N LEU A 138 -7.53 -0.40 12.37
CA LEU A 138 -6.31 0.38 12.65
C LEU A 138 -6.15 1.60 11.74
N PRO A 139 -6.50 1.55 10.43
CA PRO A 139 -6.43 2.73 9.58
C PRO A 139 -7.36 3.87 10.03
N GLU A 140 -8.51 3.56 10.65
CA GLU A 140 -9.41 4.57 11.22
C GLU A 140 -8.81 5.31 12.43
N LEU A 141 -7.76 4.72 13.03
CA LEU A 141 -6.98 5.30 14.12
C LEU A 141 -5.65 5.91 13.66
N GLY A 142 -5.40 5.99 12.35
CA GLY A 142 -4.13 6.51 11.82
C GLY A 142 -2.97 5.51 11.93
N VAL A 143 -3.25 4.22 12.06
CA VAL A 143 -2.23 3.17 12.21
C VAL A 143 -2.23 2.25 11.00
N ARG A 144 -1.07 2.05 10.38
CA ARG A 144 -0.84 1.10 9.28
C ARG A 144 0.15 0.03 9.72
N LEU A 145 -0.24 -1.23 9.53
CA LEU A 145 0.64 -2.39 9.74
C LEU A 145 1.09 -2.97 8.39
N GLU A 146 2.40 -3.09 8.20
CA GLU A 146 3.01 -3.66 6.99
C GLU A 146 3.68 -5.00 7.33
N ASP A 147 2.98 -6.08 6.99
CA ASP A 147 3.49 -7.44 7.10
C ASP A 147 4.51 -7.71 5.99
N HIS A 148 5.64 -8.33 6.32
CA HIS A 148 6.67 -8.72 5.37
C HIS A 148 7.00 -10.21 5.57
N GLU A 149 7.17 -10.98 4.49
CA GLU A 149 7.52 -12.39 4.62
C GLU A 149 8.87 -12.56 5.34
N GLY A 150 8.86 -13.34 6.42
CA GLY A 150 10.06 -13.65 7.21
C GLY A 150 10.62 -12.48 8.03
N LEU A 151 9.90 -11.37 8.16
CA LEU A 151 10.35 -10.19 8.90
C LEU A 151 9.25 -9.69 9.85
N PRO A 152 9.62 -9.01 10.96
CA PRO A 152 8.64 -8.41 11.85
C PRO A 152 7.73 -7.41 11.12
N THR A 153 6.46 -7.39 11.50
CA THR A 153 5.51 -6.38 11.04
C THR A 153 6.01 -4.99 11.40
N VAL A 154 5.94 -4.08 10.43
CA VAL A 154 6.31 -2.67 10.61
C VAL A 154 5.05 -1.88 10.95
N VAL A 155 5.10 -1.11 12.03
CA VAL A 155 4.04 -0.19 12.44
C VAL A 155 4.37 1.20 11.87
N LYS A 156 3.41 1.84 11.22
CA LYS A 156 3.50 3.23 10.77
C LYS A 156 2.32 4.02 11.30
N LEU A 157 2.60 5.19 11.82
CA LEU A 157 1.58 6.20 12.10
C LEU A 157 1.46 7.08 10.85
N VAL A 158 0.22 7.27 10.39
CA VAL A 158 -0.12 8.05 9.20
C VAL A 158 -1.38 8.82 9.51
N ASP A 159 -1.53 10.02 8.95
CA ASP A 159 -2.75 10.79 9.13
C ASP A 159 -3.99 9.97 8.74
N ARG A 160 -4.96 9.93 9.65
CA ARG A 160 -6.22 9.21 9.48
C ARG A 160 -6.90 9.58 8.16
N GLU A 161 -6.95 10.87 7.84
CA GLU A 161 -7.59 11.37 6.62
C GLU A 161 -6.94 10.82 5.35
N THR A 162 -5.61 10.78 5.31
CA THR A 162 -4.84 10.18 4.22
C THR A 162 -5.17 8.70 4.07
N LEU A 163 -5.18 7.94 5.18
CA LEU A 163 -5.51 6.51 5.14
C LEU A 163 -6.95 6.25 4.67
N LEU A 164 -7.91 7.06 5.12
CA LEU A 164 -9.32 6.93 4.73
C LEU A 164 -9.52 7.28 3.25
N LYS A 165 -8.85 8.32 2.75
CA LYS A 165 -8.88 8.69 1.34
C LYS A 165 -8.30 7.58 0.46
N GLU A 166 -7.12 7.06 0.79
CA GLU A 166 -6.51 5.92 0.08
C GLU A 166 -7.43 4.69 0.09
N LYS A 167 -8.09 4.40 1.22
CA LYS A 167 -9.05 3.30 1.37
C LYS A 167 -10.26 3.48 0.48
N GLU A 168 -10.83 4.67 0.42
CA GLU A 168 -11.97 4.99 -0.43
C GLU A 168 -11.60 4.91 -1.91
N GLU A 169 -10.47 5.50 -2.31
CA GLU A 169 -9.95 5.41 -3.67
C GLU A 169 -9.70 3.97 -4.09
N LYS A 170 -9.07 3.15 -3.24
CA LYS A 170 -8.86 1.73 -3.51
C LYS A 170 -10.18 0.96 -3.63
N LYS A 171 -11.18 1.25 -2.78
CA LYS A 171 -12.52 0.65 -2.88
C LYS A 171 -13.23 1.07 -4.17
N LYS A 172 -13.14 2.34 -4.57
CA LYS A 172 -13.66 2.85 -5.85
C LYS A 172 -12.99 2.19 -7.04
N MET A 173 -11.66 2.13 -7.05
CA MET A 173 -10.89 1.50 -8.12
C MET A 173 -11.16 0.00 -8.24
N ALA A 174 -11.26 -0.72 -7.12
CA ALA A 174 -11.62 -2.14 -7.12
C ALA A 174 -13.06 -2.37 -7.61
N LYS A 175 -14.01 -1.52 -7.22
CA LYS A 175 -15.39 -1.56 -7.72
C LYS A 175 -15.43 -1.30 -9.22
N LEU A 176 -14.75 -0.25 -9.69
CA LEU A 176 -14.68 0.11 -11.10
C LEU A 176 -14.01 -1.00 -11.93
N ALA A 177 -12.92 -1.58 -11.44
CA ALA A 177 -12.25 -2.71 -12.09
C ALA A 177 -13.20 -3.91 -12.23
N LYS A 178 -13.97 -4.23 -11.18
CA LYS A 178 -15.01 -5.28 -11.26
C LYS A 178 -16.09 -4.94 -12.27
N MET A 179 -16.60 -3.71 -12.27
CA MET A 179 -17.65 -3.28 -13.20
C MET A 179 -17.18 -3.25 -14.67
N LYS A 180 -15.87 -3.10 -14.93
CA LYS A 180 -15.27 -3.13 -16.27
C LYS A 180 -15.20 -4.52 -16.90
N ILE A 181 -15.37 -5.59 -16.13
CA ILE A 181 -15.24 -6.95 -16.65
C ILE A 181 -16.52 -7.29 -17.44
N PRO A 182 -16.43 -7.65 -18.73
CA PRO A 182 -17.59 -8.11 -19.48
C PRO A 182 -18.18 -9.38 -18.84
N PRO A 183 -19.50 -9.56 -18.84
CA PRO A 183 -20.15 -10.75 -18.29
C PRO A 183 -19.60 -12.06 -18.86
N SER A 184 -19.27 -12.07 -20.16
CA SER A 184 -18.68 -13.23 -20.85
C SER A 184 -17.28 -13.62 -20.37
N GLU A 185 -16.58 -12.75 -19.64
CA GLU A 185 -15.21 -12.95 -19.16
C GLU A 185 -15.12 -13.38 -17.69
N ILE A 186 -16.20 -13.24 -16.90
CA ILE A 186 -16.11 -13.48 -15.45
C ILE A 186 -15.75 -14.92 -15.09
N PHE A 187 -16.14 -15.88 -15.92
CA PHE A 187 -15.86 -17.30 -15.70
C PHE A 187 -14.69 -17.82 -16.53
N ARG A 188 -14.39 -17.18 -17.68
CA ARG A 188 -13.27 -17.56 -18.54
C ARG A 188 -11.91 -17.38 -17.87
N SER A 189 -11.83 -16.45 -16.91
CA SER A 189 -10.62 -16.23 -16.11
C SER A 189 -10.43 -17.24 -14.97
N GLU A 190 -11.44 -18.04 -14.63
CA GLU A 190 -11.39 -19.07 -13.58
C GLU A 190 -11.06 -20.46 -14.18
N THR A 191 -9.93 -20.57 -14.87
CA THR A 191 -9.49 -21.80 -15.55
C THR A 191 -9.16 -22.94 -14.58
N ASP A 192 -8.99 -22.65 -13.30
CA ASP A 192 -8.86 -23.62 -12.21
C ASP A 192 -10.19 -24.27 -11.82
N LYS A 193 -11.33 -23.72 -12.27
CA LYS A 193 -12.67 -24.16 -11.87
C LYS A 193 -13.53 -24.67 -13.03
N TYR A 194 -13.30 -24.20 -14.26
CA TYR A 194 -14.12 -24.54 -15.43
C TYR A 194 -13.26 -24.86 -16.64
N SER A 195 -13.66 -25.88 -17.39
CA SER A 195 -12.91 -26.37 -18.56
C SER A 195 -13.52 -25.96 -19.91
N THR A 196 -14.84 -25.76 -19.96
CA THR A 196 -15.56 -25.44 -21.21
C THR A 196 -16.66 -24.42 -20.97
N PHE A 197 -16.91 -23.60 -21.99
CA PHE A 197 -17.82 -22.47 -21.94
C PHE A 197 -18.68 -22.43 -23.20
N ASP A 198 -19.89 -21.88 -23.10
CA ASP A 198 -20.76 -21.64 -24.24
C ASP A 198 -20.42 -20.33 -24.99
N GLU A 199 -21.20 -20.02 -26.02
CA GLU A 199 -21.04 -18.80 -26.84
C GLU A 199 -21.16 -17.50 -26.03
N THR A 200 -21.87 -17.54 -24.90
CA THR A 200 -22.02 -16.40 -23.98
C THR A 200 -20.89 -16.31 -22.96
N GLY A 201 -19.96 -17.28 -22.95
CA GLY A 201 -18.90 -17.38 -21.94
C GLY A 201 -19.38 -17.97 -20.61
N PHE A 202 -20.54 -18.63 -20.60
CA PHE A 202 -21.08 -19.31 -19.43
C PHE A 202 -20.48 -20.73 -19.31
N PRO A 203 -20.00 -21.15 -18.14
CA PRO A 203 -19.34 -22.44 -17.97
C PRO A 203 -20.34 -23.59 -18.08
N THR A 204 -19.98 -24.62 -18.84
CA THR A 204 -20.81 -25.83 -19.05
C THR A 204 -20.24 -27.04 -18.31
N HIS A 205 -18.91 -27.14 -18.20
CA HIS A 205 -18.23 -28.19 -17.45
C HIS A 205 -17.29 -27.61 -16.39
N ASP A 206 -17.12 -28.35 -15.30
CA ASP A 206 -16.16 -28.06 -14.23
C ASP A 206 -14.71 -28.33 -14.67
N ALA A 207 -13.75 -28.10 -13.77
CA ALA A 207 -12.32 -28.29 -14.01
C ALA A 207 -11.96 -29.76 -14.38
N ASP A 208 -12.76 -30.73 -13.95
CA ASP A 208 -12.57 -32.16 -14.23
C ASP A 208 -13.24 -32.57 -15.56
N GLY A 209 -13.88 -31.63 -16.26
CA GLY A 209 -14.61 -31.90 -17.50
C GLY A 209 -15.97 -32.56 -17.29
N LYS A 210 -16.55 -32.51 -16.09
CA LYS A 210 -17.92 -32.98 -15.81
C LYS A 210 -18.93 -31.86 -15.97
N GLU A 211 -20.12 -32.20 -16.44
CA GLU A 211 -21.22 -31.24 -16.55
C GLU A 211 -21.56 -30.60 -15.19
N ILE A 212 -21.71 -29.28 -15.20
CA ILE A 212 -22.07 -28.54 -14.00
C ILE A 212 -23.50 -28.90 -13.57
N SER A 213 -23.68 -29.20 -12.28
CA SER A 213 -24.98 -29.55 -11.73
C SER A 213 -26.01 -28.42 -11.85
N LYS A 214 -27.30 -28.74 -12.03
CA LYS A 214 -28.39 -27.75 -12.13
C LYS A 214 -28.40 -26.72 -10.99
N GLY A 215 -28.04 -27.15 -9.78
CA GLY A 215 -27.93 -26.26 -8.62
C GLY A 215 -26.79 -25.25 -8.72
N GLN A 216 -25.61 -25.69 -9.19
CA GLN A 216 -24.47 -24.80 -9.46
C GLN A 216 -24.75 -23.88 -10.64
N THR A 217 -25.32 -24.39 -11.74
CA THR A 217 -25.75 -23.58 -12.90
C THR A 217 -26.62 -22.41 -12.46
N LYS A 218 -27.61 -22.64 -11.57
CA LYS A 218 -28.47 -21.56 -11.06
C LYS A 218 -27.70 -20.51 -10.23
N LYS A 219 -26.67 -20.92 -9.47
CA LYS A 219 -25.81 -19.98 -8.73
C LYS A 219 -24.93 -19.15 -9.68
N LEU A 220 -24.32 -19.79 -10.66
CA LEU A 220 -23.48 -19.12 -11.67
C LEU A 220 -24.30 -18.17 -12.54
N ARG A 221 -25.53 -18.55 -12.91
CA ARG A 221 -26.48 -17.66 -13.62
C ARG A 221 -26.73 -16.36 -12.84
N LYS A 222 -26.99 -16.45 -11.53
CA LYS A 222 -27.16 -15.25 -10.69
C LYS A 222 -25.93 -14.36 -10.65
N LEU A 223 -24.73 -14.95 -10.61
CA LEU A 223 -23.48 -14.17 -10.66
C LEU A 223 -23.30 -13.48 -12.02
N TYR A 224 -23.62 -14.18 -13.11
CA TYR A 224 -23.59 -13.64 -14.46
C TYR A 224 -24.56 -12.46 -14.63
N GLU A 225 -25.83 -12.62 -14.24
CA GLU A 225 -26.85 -11.57 -14.30
C GLU A 225 -26.47 -10.36 -13.44
N ALA A 226 -25.88 -10.59 -12.26
CA ALA A 226 -25.38 -9.51 -11.41
C ALA A 226 -24.24 -8.74 -12.09
N GLN A 227 -23.33 -9.44 -12.78
CA GLN A 227 -22.27 -8.79 -13.55
C GLN A 227 -22.84 -8.05 -14.76
N GLU A 228 -23.81 -8.61 -15.49
CA GLU A 228 -24.47 -7.91 -16.60
C GLU A 228 -25.02 -6.55 -16.17
N LYS A 229 -25.66 -6.50 -14.99
CA LYS A 229 -26.15 -5.24 -14.44
C LYS A 229 -25.01 -4.27 -14.12
N LEU A 230 -23.95 -4.74 -13.46
CA LEU A 230 -22.78 -3.91 -13.12
C LEU A 230 -22.05 -3.37 -14.36
N TYR A 231 -21.87 -4.22 -15.37
CA TYR A 231 -21.22 -3.86 -16.63
C TYR A 231 -22.09 -2.89 -17.44
N LYS A 232 -23.41 -3.08 -17.45
CA LYS A 232 -24.34 -2.13 -18.05
C LYS A 232 -24.29 -0.76 -17.39
N GLU A 233 -24.33 -0.70 -16.05
CA GLU A 233 -24.17 0.56 -15.30
C GLU A 233 -22.84 1.27 -15.64
N TYR A 234 -21.76 0.49 -15.84
CA TYR A 234 -20.48 1.04 -16.30
C TYR A 234 -20.56 1.62 -17.71
N LEU A 235 -21.14 0.91 -18.68
CA LEU A 235 -21.32 1.40 -20.05
C LEU A 235 -22.17 2.68 -20.09
N ASP A 236 -23.27 2.72 -19.34
CA ASP A 236 -24.16 3.88 -19.24
C ASP A 236 -23.40 5.09 -18.63
N SER A 237 -22.54 4.87 -17.63
CA SER A 237 -21.72 5.92 -17.03
C SER A 237 -20.65 6.49 -17.97
N MET A 238 -20.16 5.67 -18.91
CA MET A 238 -19.19 6.09 -19.93
C MET A 238 -19.86 6.88 -21.08
N GLN A 239 -21.11 6.55 -21.42
CA GLN A 239 -21.87 7.27 -22.45
C GLN A 239 -22.43 8.61 -21.98
N ASN A 240 -22.84 8.71 -20.71
CA ASN A 240 -23.40 9.94 -20.13
C ASN A 240 -22.34 10.91 -19.58
N GLY A 241 -21.05 10.57 -19.69
CA GLY A 241 -19.92 11.37 -19.23
C GLY A 241 -19.18 12.15 -20.32
N SER A 242 -19.77 12.30 -21.53
CA SER A 242 -19.30 13.19 -22.60
C SER A 242 -20.10 14.48 -22.66
#